data_AF-A0A6H0SIH2-F1
#
_entry.id   AF-A0A6H0SIH2-F1
#
_cell.length_a   1.000
_cell.length_b   1.000
_cell.length_c   1.000
_cell.angle_alpha   90.00
_cell.angle_beta   90.00
_cell.angle_gamma   90.00
#
_symmetry.space_group_name_H-M   'P 1'
#
loop_
_entity.id
_entity.type
_entity.pdbx_description
1 polymer ?
#
loop_
_entity_poly.entity_id
_entity_poly.type
_entity_poly.pdbx_seq_one_letter_code
_entity_poly.pdbx_strand_id
1 'polypeptide(L)'
;MKPTYVLGIDSSTQSCKALLVEADSGKVVAEQRSAHPQGTQIDPRHWIAALEEATAGLVEQASALSIAGQQHGMVALDEQGVPVRDAMLWNDTSSAPQARELAEELGGAQASAEKIGSVPVASLTVTKLRWLRDHEPEKAAKTSQVLLPHDYLTWHLGGRKEAVSDHGDASGTGYYDPAARRFLPELAASALGHPVKLPRLAQANEVVGHTAGGVKIAAGTGDNMAAALGLDLQPGDVCISIGTSGVASAVVDHSVHDGTGMVTGFVAANGKFLPLACTLNGAPVLDFGARMLGVGQEEFSQLALAAEPGSGGVVVLPYFGGERTPNRPEATGLLQGLRTTTTREQIARAYVEGLLCSMKDAVAALEASTKVATRRILLIGGGAQSEAVRMIAPQVFGVAVDVPQTAQYVALGAARQAAWALGGQGQPPVWNLAESTRYEAQPRPEIYAGYAKLRDRTDGWK
;
A
#
# COMPACT_ATOMS: atom_id res chain seq x y z
N MET A 1 26.57 -25.16 10.85
CA MET A 1 26.80 -23.71 11.05
C MET A 1 25.68 -23.18 11.93
N LYS A 2 25.92 -22.17 12.77
CA LYS A 2 24.81 -21.49 13.46
C LYS A 2 23.96 -20.79 12.40
N PRO A 3 22.62 -20.83 12.49
CA PRO A 3 21.75 -20.13 11.55
C PRO A 3 22.01 -18.62 11.59
N THR A 4 22.04 -18.00 10.41
CA THR A 4 22.14 -16.54 10.26
C THR A 4 20.73 -15.96 10.29
N TYR A 5 20.51 -14.97 11.14
CA TYR A 5 19.22 -14.29 11.25
C TYR A 5 19.25 -12.87 10.70
N VAL A 6 18.11 -12.42 10.21
CA VAL A 6 17.84 -11.04 9.80
C VAL A 6 16.57 -10.54 10.45
N LEU A 7 16.45 -9.22 10.62
CA LEU A 7 15.30 -8.59 11.25
C LEU A 7 14.53 -7.75 10.24
N GLY A 8 13.27 -8.09 10.00
CA GLY A 8 12.36 -7.30 9.19
C GLY A 8 11.40 -6.52 10.07
N ILE A 9 11.28 -5.22 9.83
CA ILE A 9 10.45 -4.33 10.64
C ILE A 9 9.36 -3.72 9.75
N ASP A 10 8.11 -3.78 10.20
CA ASP A 10 6.94 -3.13 9.61
C ASP A 10 6.48 -2.01 10.55
N SER A 11 6.77 -0.76 10.18
CA SER A 11 6.30 0.45 10.87
C SER A 11 5.08 1.04 10.15
N SER A 12 3.97 0.32 10.22
CA SER A 12 2.65 0.72 9.71
C SER A 12 2.01 1.89 10.48
N THR A 13 0.85 2.37 10.02
CA THR A 13 0.10 3.44 10.71
C THR A 13 -0.29 3.08 12.15
N GLN A 14 -0.65 1.83 12.42
CA GLN A 14 -1.25 1.42 13.71
C GLN A 14 -0.25 0.80 14.69
N SER A 15 0.87 0.27 14.19
CA SER A 15 1.83 -0.47 15.02
C SER A 15 3.19 -0.62 14.34
N CYS A 16 4.23 -0.80 15.15
CA CYS A 16 5.51 -1.34 14.72
C CYS A 16 5.55 -2.85 15.02
N LYS A 17 5.93 -3.67 14.04
CA LYS A 17 6.10 -5.13 14.18
C LYS A 17 7.50 -5.51 13.74
N ALA A 18 8.15 -6.41 14.46
CA ALA A 18 9.46 -6.92 14.11
C ALA A 18 9.45 -8.44 14.01
N LEU A 19 10.02 -8.97 12.93
CA LEU A 19 10.18 -10.39 12.67
C LEU A 19 11.67 -10.74 12.60
N LEU A 20 12.13 -11.61 13.50
CA LEU A 20 13.42 -12.26 13.37
C LEU A 20 13.26 -13.50 12.49
N VAL A 21 14.04 -13.57 11.42
CA VAL A 21 13.85 -14.54 10.33
C VAL A 21 15.19 -15.22 10.00
N GLU A 22 15.16 -16.53 9.73
CA GLU A 22 16.30 -17.26 9.13
C GLU A 22 16.60 -16.70 7.73
N ALA A 23 17.82 -16.20 7.52
CA ALA A 23 18.20 -15.49 6.28
C ALA A 23 18.08 -16.35 5.01
N ASP A 24 18.37 -17.65 5.13
CA ASP A 24 18.38 -18.57 3.99
C ASP A 24 16.98 -19.08 3.63
N SER A 25 16.14 -19.34 4.64
CA SER A 25 14.85 -20.03 4.47
C SER A 25 13.64 -19.10 4.47
N GLY A 26 13.75 -17.91 5.06
CA GLY A 26 12.61 -17.03 5.31
C GLY A 26 11.74 -17.46 6.50
N LYS A 27 12.16 -18.49 7.27
CA LYS A 27 11.40 -18.98 8.41
C LYS A 27 11.42 -17.98 9.57
N VAL A 28 10.24 -17.60 10.05
CA VAL A 28 10.08 -16.74 11.23
C VAL A 28 10.48 -17.50 12.50
N VAL A 29 11.34 -16.88 13.31
CA VAL A 29 11.88 -17.42 14.57
C VAL A 29 11.30 -16.70 15.78
N ALA A 30 11.06 -15.39 15.66
CA ALA A 30 10.43 -14.59 16.70
C ALA A 30 9.64 -13.43 16.09
N GLU A 31 8.57 -13.02 16.77
CA GLU A 31 7.75 -11.86 16.44
C GLU A 31 7.53 -11.01 17.68
N GLN A 32 7.65 -9.71 17.54
CA GLN A 32 7.31 -8.72 18.55
C GLN A 32 6.53 -7.56 17.92
N ARG A 33 5.75 -6.83 18.73
CA ARG A 33 4.96 -5.68 18.27
C ARG A 33 4.84 -4.62 19.36
N SER A 34 4.71 -3.37 18.93
CA SER A 34 4.33 -2.23 19.75
C SER A 34 3.31 -1.35 18.99
N ALA A 35 2.40 -0.71 19.71
CA ALA A 35 1.34 0.08 19.12
C ALA A 35 1.79 1.52 18.83
N HIS A 36 1.25 2.10 17.77
CA HIS A 36 1.33 3.55 17.52
C HIS A 36 0.08 4.26 18.07
N PRO A 37 0.17 5.55 18.43
CA PRO A 37 -1.01 6.34 18.70
C PRO A 37 -1.92 6.43 17.47
N GLN A 38 -3.22 6.57 17.69
CA GLN A 38 -4.18 6.76 16.60
C GLN A 38 -4.16 8.20 16.10
N GLY A 39 -4.31 8.40 14.79
CA GLY A 39 -4.41 9.71 14.16
C GLY A 39 -3.97 9.71 12.70
N THR A 40 -4.26 10.80 11.99
CA THR A 40 -3.74 11.08 10.64
C THR A 40 -2.53 12.01 10.67
N GLN A 41 -2.20 12.55 11.84
CA GLN A 41 -1.02 13.35 12.12
C GLN A 41 -0.42 12.86 13.44
N ILE A 42 0.86 12.48 13.43
CA ILE A 42 1.52 11.83 14.57
C ILE A 42 2.92 12.40 14.78
N ASP A 43 3.29 12.72 16.01
CA ASP A 43 4.68 13.01 16.38
C ASP A 43 5.59 11.81 16.02
N PRO A 44 6.54 11.95 15.08
CA PRO A 44 7.42 10.86 14.63
C PRO A 44 8.23 10.19 15.74
N ARG A 45 8.42 10.88 16.89
CA ARG A 45 9.13 10.31 18.04
C ARG A 45 8.39 9.12 18.65
N HIS A 46 7.08 9.02 18.48
CA HIS A 46 6.33 7.83 18.89
C HIS A 46 6.73 6.58 18.09
N TRP A 47 7.14 6.72 16.84
CA TRP A 47 7.61 5.59 16.03
C TRP A 47 8.97 5.09 16.50
N ILE A 48 9.84 5.97 16.99
CA ILE A 48 11.11 5.58 17.61
C ILE A 48 10.83 4.73 18.85
N ALA A 49 9.95 5.19 19.74
CA ALA A 49 9.64 4.45 20.96
C ALA A 49 9.03 3.07 20.66
N ALA A 50 8.10 3.00 19.70
CA ALA A 50 7.51 1.73 19.27
C ALA A 50 8.51 0.81 18.57
N LEU A 51 9.45 1.37 17.79
CA LEU A 51 10.54 0.61 17.18
C LEU A 51 11.45 -0.01 18.24
N GLU A 52 11.87 0.76 19.23
CA GLU A 52 12.73 0.29 20.33
C GLU A 52 12.04 -0.82 21.12
N GLU A 53 10.74 -0.66 21.44
CA GLU A 53 9.95 -1.68 22.14
C GLU A 53 9.75 -2.94 21.29
N ALA A 54 9.37 -2.78 20.01
CA ALA A 54 9.09 -3.91 19.12
C ALA A 54 10.35 -4.67 18.69
N THR A 55 11.55 -4.12 18.88
CA THR A 55 12.81 -4.75 18.48
C THR A 55 13.68 -5.14 19.67
N ALA A 56 13.19 -4.95 20.90
CA ALA A 56 13.93 -5.20 22.14
C ALA A 56 14.46 -6.64 22.22
N GLY A 57 15.79 -6.76 22.25
CA GLY A 57 16.51 -8.04 22.28
C GLY A 57 16.52 -8.81 20.96
N LEU A 58 15.88 -8.32 19.89
CA LEU A 58 15.90 -8.93 18.56
C LEU A 58 17.03 -8.37 17.68
N VAL A 59 17.38 -7.09 17.84
CA VAL A 59 18.42 -6.43 17.03
C VAL A 59 19.76 -7.16 17.18
N GLU A 60 20.16 -7.47 18.40
CA GLU A 60 21.46 -8.10 18.72
C GLU A 60 21.57 -9.54 18.20
N GLN A 61 20.44 -10.18 17.87
CA GLN A 61 20.39 -11.52 17.30
C GLN A 61 20.54 -11.51 15.78
N ALA A 62 20.31 -10.37 15.13
CA ALA A 62 20.31 -10.25 13.68
C ALA A 62 21.68 -9.83 13.12
N SER A 63 22.00 -10.32 11.93
CA SER A 63 23.19 -9.91 11.15
C SER A 63 22.91 -8.70 10.26
N ALA A 64 21.65 -8.49 9.88
CA ALA A 64 21.17 -7.32 9.16
C ALA A 64 19.70 -7.05 9.49
N LEU A 65 19.26 -5.80 9.34
CA LEU A 65 17.87 -5.40 9.47
C LEU A 65 17.41 -4.49 8.33
N SER A 66 16.10 -4.42 8.11
CA SER A 66 15.47 -3.43 7.24
C SER A 66 14.13 -2.96 7.81
N ILE A 67 13.72 -1.74 7.43
CA ILE A 67 12.46 -1.13 7.84
C ILE A 67 11.58 -0.90 6.61
N ALA A 68 10.39 -1.50 6.64
CA ALA A 68 9.28 -1.10 5.82
C ALA A 68 8.41 -0.08 6.58
N GLY A 69 8.12 1.06 5.98
CA GLY A 69 7.30 2.11 6.60
C GLY A 69 6.00 2.36 5.84
N GLN A 70 5.00 2.88 6.55
CA GLN A 70 3.83 3.45 5.89
C GLN A 70 4.28 4.54 4.88
N GLN A 71 3.73 4.50 3.67
CA GLN A 71 4.16 5.40 2.61
C GLN A 71 3.78 6.86 2.86
N HIS A 72 4.46 7.77 2.15
CA HIS A 72 4.11 9.18 1.95
C HIS A 72 4.15 10.11 3.18
N GLY A 73 4.28 9.59 4.40
CA GLY A 73 4.27 10.39 5.63
C GLY A 73 5.32 11.50 5.59
N MET A 74 4.93 12.76 5.77
CA MET A 74 5.88 13.89 5.71
C MET A 74 6.53 14.10 7.08
N VAL A 75 7.80 13.74 7.23
CA VAL A 75 8.62 14.10 8.39
C VAL A 75 9.44 15.33 8.03
N ALA A 76 8.98 16.51 8.46
CA ALA A 76 9.67 17.78 8.27
C ALA A 76 10.59 18.08 9.46
N LEU A 77 11.89 18.22 9.20
CA LEU A 77 12.93 18.38 10.23
C LEU A 77 13.60 19.76 10.12
N ASP A 78 13.95 20.35 11.26
CA ASP A 78 14.81 21.54 11.31
C ASP A 78 16.29 21.24 11.05
N GLU A 79 17.15 22.25 11.13
CA GLU A 79 18.60 22.11 10.95
C GLU A 79 19.27 21.20 12.01
N GLN A 80 18.63 21.00 13.16
CA GLN A 80 19.08 20.13 14.23
C GLN A 80 18.53 18.70 14.10
N GLY A 81 17.71 18.44 13.07
CA GLY A 81 17.09 17.15 12.84
C GLY A 81 15.93 16.85 13.79
N VAL A 82 15.31 17.90 14.35
CA VAL A 82 14.12 17.79 15.21
C VAL A 82 12.86 18.00 14.37
N PRO A 83 11.81 17.17 14.53
CA PRO A 83 10.54 17.41 13.85
C PRO A 83 9.95 18.78 14.18
N VAL A 84 9.63 19.57 13.15
CA VAL A 84 9.02 20.92 13.31
C VAL A 84 7.52 20.86 13.59
N ARG A 85 6.91 19.70 13.36
CA ARG A 85 5.51 19.34 13.63
C ARG A 85 5.31 17.83 13.59
N ASP A 86 4.12 17.39 13.96
CA ASP A 86 3.63 16.03 13.74
C ASP A 86 3.67 15.66 12.25
N ALA A 87 4.12 14.46 11.91
CA ALA A 87 4.12 14.00 10.53
C ALA A 87 2.69 13.84 10.01
N MET A 88 2.43 14.40 8.83
CA MET A 88 1.16 14.24 8.13
C MET A 88 1.16 12.93 7.33
N LEU A 89 0.24 12.02 7.63
CA LEU A 89 0.25 10.65 7.12
C LEU A 89 -0.48 10.50 5.78
N TRP A 90 -0.45 9.30 5.20
CA TRP A 90 -1.07 9.01 3.91
C TRP A 90 -2.60 9.18 3.89
N ASN A 91 -3.23 8.98 5.05
CA ASN A 91 -4.67 9.10 5.26
C ASN A 91 -5.08 10.49 5.75
N ASP A 92 -4.15 11.45 5.84
CA ASP A 92 -4.48 12.85 6.12
C ASP A 92 -5.02 13.53 4.86
N THR A 93 -6.23 14.08 4.95
CA THR A 93 -6.90 14.72 3.82
C THR A 93 -6.72 16.24 3.77
N SER A 94 -5.97 16.84 4.71
CA SER A 94 -5.85 18.30 4.84
C SER A 94 -5.22 18.94 3.60
N SER A 95 -4.35 18.21 2.90
CA SER A 95 -3.63 18.69 1.70
C SER A 95 -4.38 18.45 0.37
N ALA A 96 -5.66 18.06 0.42
CA ALA A 96 -6.45 17.81 -0.79
C ALA A 96 -6.60 19.04 -1.71
N PRO A 97 -6.77 20.29 -1.22
CA PRO A 97 -6.76 21.47 -2.08
C PRO A 97 -5.41 21.65 -2.80
N GLN A 98 -4.30 21.49 -2.06
CA GLN A 98 -2.95 21.61 -2.60
C GLN A 98 -2.64 20.56 -3.65
N ALA A 99 -3.19 19.34 -3.53
CA ALA A 99 -3.06 18.31 -4.56
C ALA A 99 -3.64 18.77 -5.90
N ARG A 100 -4.81 19.41 -5.91
CA ARG A 100 -5.46 19.93 -7.14
C ARG A 100 -4.64 21.04 -7.77
N GLU A 101 -4.21 22.02 -6.97
CA GLU A 101 -3.36 23.12 -7.42
C GLU A 101 -2.04 22.61 -8.02
N LEU A 102 -1.36 21.68 -7.36
CA LEU A 102 -0.12 21.10 -7.85
C LEU A 102 -0.34 20.34 -9.16
N ALA A 103 -1.44 19.62 -9.31
CA ALA A 103 -1.76 18.94 -10.57
C ALA A 103 -1.95 19.94 -11.72
N GLU A 104 -2.61 21.07 -11.47
CA GLU A 104 -2.78 22.16 -12.45
C GLU A 104 -1.43 22.82 -12.81
N GLU A 105 -0.61 23.14 -11.80
CA GLU A 105 0.74 23.72 -11.98
C GLU A 105 1.69 22.80 -12.76
N LEU A 106 1.53 21.49 -12.62
CA LEU A 106 2.27 20.47 -13.37
C LEU A 106 1.77 20.28 -14.81
N GLY A 107 0.73 21.01 -15.24
CA GLY A 107 0.16 20.92 -16.59
C GLY A 107 -1.01 19.95 -16.73
N GLY A 108 -1.64 19.57 -15.61
CA GLY A 108 -2.78 18.67 -15.54
C GLY A 108 -2.41 17.23 -15.18
N ALA A 109 -3.43 16.38 -15.10
CA ALA A 109 -3.31 15.01 -14.60
C ALA A 109 -2.32 14.15 -15.41
N GLN A 110 -2.41 14.15 -16.75
CA GLN A 110 -1.51 13.39 -17.62
C GLN A 110 -0.05 13.87 -17.49
N ALA A 111 0.18 15.18 -17.53
CA ALA A 111 1.53 15.75 -17.41
C ALA A 111 2.14 15.47 -16.02
N SER A 112 1.31 15.48 -14.97
CA SER A 112 1.75 15.06 -13.63
C SER A 112 2.15 13.59 -13.61
N ALA A 113 1.31 12.70 -14.15
CA ALA A 113 1.59 11.27 -14.22
C ALA A 113 2.86 10.98 -15.02
N GLU A 114 3.09 11.66 -16.15
CA GLU A 114 4.32 11.56 -16.93
C GLU A 114 5.57 11.99 -16.14
N LYS A 115 5.47 13.07 -15.35
CA LYS A 115 6.61 13.64 -14.64
C LYS A 115 6.97 12.92 -13.34
N ILE A 116 5.97 12.50 -12.56
CA ILE A 116 6.17 11.93 -11.20
C ILE A 116 5.55 10.54 -11.03
N GLY A 117 5.05 9.93 -12.11
CA GLY A 117 4.39 8.62 -12.10
C GLY A 117 2.96 8.62 -11.56
N SER A 118 2.47 9.72 -10.99
CA SER A 118 1.16 9.78 -10.33
C SER A 118 0.45 11.12 -10.57
N VAL A 119 -0.88 11.09 -10.58
CA VAL A 119 -1.68 12.30 -10.41
C VAL A 119 -1.65 12.70 -8.92
N PRO A 120 -1.34 13.96 -8.57
CA PRO A 120 -1.29 14.38 -7.18
C PRO A 120 -2.59 14.13 -6.42
N VAL A 121 -2.46 13.49 -5.27
CA VAL A 121 -3.52 13.26 -4.28
C VAL A 121 -3.01 13.64 -2.90
N ALA A 122 -3.92 13.87 -1.94
CA ALA A 122 -3.58 14.35 -0.60
C ALA A 122 -2.57 13.46 0.16
N SER A 123 -2.45 12.18 -0.23
CA SER A 123 -1.49 11.28 0.39
C SER A 123 -0.05 11.65 0.08
N LEU A 124 0.28 12.13 -1.13
CA LEU A 124 1.66 12.33 -1.58
C LEU A 124 2.39 13.39 -0.73
N THR A 125 3.68 13.20 -0.51
CA THR A 125 4.47 14.06 0.38
C THR A 125 4.54 15.53 -0.10
N VAL A 126 4.58 15.75 -1.41
CA VAL A 126 4.65 17.10 -2.03
C VAL A 126 3.44 17.97 -1.69
N THR A 127 2.25 17.38 -1.57
CA THR A 127 1.02 18.13 -1.24
C THR A 127 1.05 18.60 0.21
N LYS A 128 1.70 17.85 1.09
CA LYS A 128 1.90 18.19 2.51
C LYS A 128 2.94 19.28 2.68
N LEU A 129 4.01 19.28 1.87
CA LEU A 129 4.98 20.39 1.84
C LEU A 129 4.29 21.70 1.42
N ARG A 130 3.45 21.64 0.39
CA ARG A 130 2.62 22.77 -0.05
C ARG A 130 1.65 23.21 1.04
N TRP A 131 0.96 22.27 1.69
CA TRP A 131 0.07 22.58 2.79
C TRP A 131 0.80 23.26 3.95
N LEU A 132 2.00 22.77 4.30
CA LEU A 132 2.85 23.33 5.35
C LEU A 132 3.23 24.78 5.05
N ARG A 133 3.64 25.06 3.81
CA ARG A 133 3.96 26.42 3.35
C ARG A 133 2.76 27.36 3.51
N ASP A 134 1.58 26.91 3.08
CA ASP A 134 0.40 27.76 3.01
C ASP A 134 -0.26 27.99 4.39
N HIS A 135 -0.21 27.00 5.28
CA HIS A 135 -0.93 27.04 6.58
C HIS A 135 -0.01 27.27 7.79
N GLU A 136 1.25 26.86 7.71
CA GLU A 136 2.21 26.98 8.81
C GLU A 136 3.56 27.54 8.33
N PRO A 137 3.58 28.75 7.73
CA PRO A 137 4.76 29.29 7.04
C PRO A 137 6.01 29.41 7.93
N GLU A 138 5.85 29.64 9.24
CA GLU A 138 6.96 29.66 10.19
C GLU A 138 7.63 28.29 10.35
N LYS A 139 6.85 27.20 10.29
CA LYS A 139 7.37 25.83 10.34
C LYS A 139 7.94 25.41 8.99
N ALA A 140 7.32 25.84 7.89
CA ALA A 140 7.87 25.67 6.55
C ALA A 140 9.27 26.27 6.48
N ALA A 141 9.43 27.54 6.88
CA ALA A 141 10.72 28.24 6.88
C ALA A 141 11.80 27.59 7.77
N LYS A 142 11.41 26.86 8.81
CA LYS A 142 12.34 26.09 9.68
C LYS A 142 12.72 24.74 9.09
N THR A 143 12.00 24.23 8.09
CA THR A 143 12.19 22.88 7.56
C THR A 143 13.45 22.81 6.70
N SER A 144 14.53 22.22 7.23
CA SER A 144 15.80 22.06 6.51
C SER A 144 15.87 20.75 5.72
N GLN A 145 15.16 19.72 6.17
CA GLN A 145 15.19 18.37 5.59
C GLN A 145 13.80 17.73 5.65
N VAL A 146 13.45 16.97 4.61
CA VAL A 146 12.24 16.15 4.58
C VAL A 146 12.61 14.68 4.42
N LEU A 147 11.97 13.82 5.22
CA LEU A 147 12.12 12.38 5.22
C LEU A 147 10.73 11.70 5.21
N LEU A 148 10.69 10.44 4.78
CA LEU A 148 9.54 9.56 4.94
C LEU A 148 9.66 8.72 6.23
N PRO A 149 8.60 7.99 6.66
CA PRO A 149 8.62 7.30 7.93
C PRO A 149 9.74 6.25 8.05
N HIS A 150 9.98 5.44 7.02
CA HIS A 150 11.10 4.47 7.09
C HIS A 150 12.45 5.17 7.03
N ASP A 151 12.59 6.25 6.26
CA ASP A 151 13.83 7.05 6.20
C ASP A 151 14.19 7.57 7.59
N TYR A 152 13.22 8.14 8.31
CA TYR A 152 13.42 8.71 9.64
C TYR A 152 13.87 7.66 10.65
N LEU A 153 13.27 6.47 10.63
CA LEU A 153 13.63 5.36 11.51
C LEU A 153 14.96 4.73 11.14
N THR A 154 15.24 4.57 9.84
CA THR A 154 16.52 4.06 9.31
C THR A 154 17.65 5.00 9.69
N TRP A 155 17.44 6.31 9.51
CA TRP A 155 18.38 7.36 9.91
C TRP A 155 18.61 7.36 11.42
N HIS A 156 17.57 7.19 12.24
CA HIS A 156 17.70 7.06 13.68
C HIS A 156 18.54 5.84 14.10
N LEU A 157 18.25 4.65 13.57
CA LEU A 157 19.02 3.43 13.85
C LEU A 157 20.48 3.53 13.40
N GLY A 158 20.74 4.23 12.30
CA GLY A 158 22.09 4.52 11.80
C GLY A 158 22.86 5.57 12.60
N GLY A 159 22.33 6.02 13.75
CA GLY A 159 22.95 7.05 14.59
C GLY A 159 22.91 8.44 13.96
N ARG A 160 21.93 8.70 13.09
CA ARG A 160 21.65 9.98 12.44
C ARG A 160 22.80 10.52 11.57
N LYS A 161 23.64 9.64 11.01
CA LYS A 161 24.82 10.02 10.21
C LYS A 161 24.51 10.42 8.77
N GLU A 162 23.73 9.61 8.06
CA GLU A 162 23.33 9.85 6.67
C GLU A 162 21.86 9.48 6.52
N ALA A 163 21.05 10.41 5.99
CA ALA A 163 19.65 10.15 5.69
C ALA A 163 19.54 9.50 4.31
N VAL A 164 18.86 8.36 4.26
CA VAL A 164 18.75 7.52 3.07
C VAL A 164 17.29 7.12 2.89
N SER A 165 16.88 7.06 1.63
CA SER A 165 15.61 6.49 1.19
C SER A 165 15.87 5.49 0.07
N ASP A 166 14.88 4.67 -0.24
CA ASP A 166 14.91 3.77 -1.37
C ASP A 166 14.12 4.38 -2.55
N HIS A 167 14.21 3.75 -3.72
CA HIS A 167 13.44 4.23 -4.89
C HIS A 167 11.93 3.99 -4.75
N GLY A 168 11.54 2.95 -4.00
CA GLY A 168 10.17 2.59 -3.70
C GLY A 168 9.41 3.70 -2.97
N ASP A 169 9.79 4.02 -1.74
CA ASP A 169 9.07 5.05 -0.98
C ASP A 169 9.29 6.45 -1.55
N ALA A 170 10.48 6.74 -2.11
CA ALA A 170 10.73 7.98 -2.83
C ALA A 170 9.73 8.20 -3.99
N SER A 171 9.29 7.14 -4.67
CA SER A 171 8.28 7.25 -5.73
C SER A 171 6.89 7.68 -5.23
N GLY A 172 6.62 7.56 -3.92
CA GLY A 172 5.43 8.05 -3.26
C GLY A 172 5.50 9.53 -2.83
N THR A 173 6.57 10.25 -3.15
CA THR A 173 6.78 11.63 -2.67
C THR A 173 6.06 12.69 -3.48
N GLY A 174 5.88 12.47 -4.79
CA GLY A 174 5.44 13.50 -5.73
C GLY A 174 6.52 14.53 -6.10
N TYR A 175 7.78 14.29 -5.73
CA TYR A 175 8.97 15.02 -6.18
C TYR A 175 10.08 14.05 -6.58
N TYR A 176 9.72 12.95 -7.21
CA TYR A 176 10.61 11.91 -7.71
C TYR A 176 10.12 11.46 -9.09
N ASP A 177 11.04 11.23 -10.02
CA ASP A 177 10.78 10.70 -11.35
C ASP A 177 11.06 9.18 -11.36
N PRO A 178 10.03 8.33 -11.43
CA PRO A 178 10.20 6.87 -11.47
C PRO A 178 10.96 6.37 -12.69
N ALA A 179 10.78 6.99 -13.85
CA ALA A 179 11.42 6.58 -15.08
C ALA A 179 12.93 6.89 -15.05
N ALA A 180 13.30 8.09 -14.60
CA ALA A 180 14.70 8.51 -14.46
C ALA A 180 15.36 8.09 -13.13
N ARG A 181 14.57 7.55 -12.19
CA ARG A 181 14.97 7.09 -10.85
C ARG A 181 15.70 8.12 -10.01
N ARG A 182 15.22 9.36 -10.02
CA ARG A 182 15.87 10.48 -9.31
C ARG A 182 14.86 11.42 -8.67
N PHE A 183 15.29 12.11 -7.62
CA PHE A 183 14.53 13.22 -7.07
C PHE A 183 14.45 14.39 -8.07
N LEU A 184 13.35 15.14 -7.95
CA LEU A 184 13.04 16.41 -8.62
C LEU A 184 13.04 17.51 -7.54
N PRO A 185 14.22 17.94 -7.05
CA PRO A 185 14.33 18.85 -5.91
C PRO A 185 13.64 20.19 -6.15
N GLU A 186 13.49 20.62 -7.41
CA GLU A 186 12.74 21.82 -7.78
C GLU A 186 11.25 21.72 -7.43
N LEU A 187 10.65 20.52 -7.49
CA LEU A 187 9.25 20.32 -7.11
C LEU A 187 9.08 20.40 -5.59
N ALA A 188 9.99 19.76 -4.83
CA ALA A 188 10.00 19.86 -3.37
C ALA A 188 10.22 21.32 -2.93
N ALA A 189 11.15 22.02 -3.58
CA ALA A 189 11.45 23.42 -3.27
C ALA A 189 10.29 24.37 -3.59
N SER A 190 9.63 24.18 -4.74
CA SER A 190 8.46 24.97 -5.13
C SER A 190 7.28 24.73 -4.17
N ALA A 191 7.04 23.48 -3.78
CA ALA A 191 5.99 23.12 -2.84
C ALA A 191 6.23 23.73 -1.46
N LEU A 192 7.46 23.62 -0.92
CA LEU A 192 7.80 24.16 0.41
C LEU A 192 8.00 25.69 0.41
N GLY A 193 8.34 26.28 -0.74
CA GLY A 193 8.65 27.70 -0.88
C GLY A 193 10.15 28.05 -0.82
N HIS A 194 11.03 27.08 -0.57
CA HIS A 194 12.48 27.22 -0.62
C HIS A 194 13.17 25.84 -0.77
N PRO A 195 14.46 25.78 -1.15
CA PRO A 195 15.20 24.51 -1.21
C PRO A 195 15.20 23.74 0.11
N VAL A 196 15.04 22.41 0.03
CA VAL A 196 15.03 21.49 1.18
C VAL A 196 15.97 20.32 0.91
N LYS A 197 16.67 19.83 1.94
CA LYS A 197 17.53 18.65 1.83
C LYS A 197 16.66 17.39 1.67
N LEU A 198 16.99 16.60 0.65
CA LEU A 198 16.39 15.29 0.38
C LEU A 198 17.37 14.18 0.80
N PRO A 199 16.89 12.98 1.16
CA PRO A 199 17.75 11.85 1.48
C PRO A 199 18.55 11.38 0.25
N ARG A 200 19.64 10.65 0.46
CA ARG A 200 20.31 9.93 -0.64
C ARG A 200 19.46 8.73 -1.06
N LEU A 201 19.38 8.47 -2.36
CA LEU A 201 18.76 7.25 -2.88
C LEU A 201 19.73 6.07 -2.79
N ALA A 202 19.36 5.03 -2.06
CA ALA A 202 20.11 3.78 -1.97
C ALA A 202 19.67 2.75 -2.99
N GLN A 203 20.59 1.84 -3.35
CA GLN A 203 20.26 0.65 -4.12
C GLN A 203 19.53 -0.37 -3.24
N ALA A 204 18.71 -1.23 -3.86
CA ALA A 204 17.85 -2.17 -3.15
C ALA A 204 18.58 -3.15 -2.23
N ASN A 205 19.82 -3.54 -2.58
CA ASN A 205 20.68 -4.44 -1.82
C ASN A 205 21.84 -3.71 -1.12
N GLU A 206 21.76 -2.39 -0.98
CA GLU A 206 22.80 -1.60 -0.35
C GLU A 206 22.74 -1.75 1.18
N VAL A 207 23.92 -1.87 1.82
CA VAL A 207 24.06 -1.65 3.26
C VAL A 207 24.29 -0.15 3.48
N VAL A 208 23.28 0.53 4.02
CA VAL A 208 23.24 1.99 4.14
C VAL A 208 23.80 2.50 5.47
N GLY A 209 24.05 1.59 6.42
CA GLY A 209 24.58 1.94 7.73
C GLY A 209 24.73 0.75 8.64
N HIS A 210 25.07 1.04 9.89
CA HIS A 210 25.15 0.06 10.97
C HIS A 210 24.48 0.64 12.22
N THR A 211 23.81 -0.21 13.00
CA THR A 211 23.34 0.16 14.33
C THR A 211 24.52 0.43 15.26
N ALA A 212 24.26 0.99 16.44
CA ALA A 212 25.29 1.15 17.47
C ALA A 212 25.98 -0.18 17.86
N GLY A 213 25.24 -1.30 17.78
CA GLY A 213 25.74 -2.66 18.01
C GLY A 213 26.45 -3.30 16.81
N GLY A 214 26.61 -2.60 15.69
CA GLY A 214 27.29 -3.10 14.50
C GLY A 214 26.44 -3.96 13.57
N VAL A 215 25.12 -4.03 13.77
CA VAL A 215 24.20 -4.75 12.88
C VAL A 215 24.01 -3.95 11.60
N LYS A 216 24.11 -4.61 10.44
CA LYS A 216 23.94 -3.95 9.14
C LYS A 216 22.51 -3.44 8.96
N ILE A 217 22.36 -2.28 8.33
CA ILE A 217 21.06 -1.69 8.00
C ILE A 217 20.93 -1.66 6.47
N ALA A 218 19.87 -2.27 5.95
CA ALA A 218 19.50 -2.19 4.53
C ALA A 218 18.70 -0.91 4.23
N ALA A 219 18.45 -0.62 2.95
CA ALA A 219 17.85 0.64 2.50
C ALA A 219 16.46 0.97 3.09
N GLY A 220 15.69 -0.05 3.51
CA GLY A 220 14.27 0.11 3.81
C GLY A 220 13.44 0.29 2.55
N THR A 221 12.12 0.43 2.71
CA THR A 221 11.19 0.76 1.61
C THR A 221 9.78 1.11 2.14
N GLY A 222 8.87 1.55 1.27
CA GLY A 222 7.44 1.62 1.55
C GLY A 222 6.76 0.25 1.75
N ASP A 223 5.70 0.21 2.55
CA ASP A 223 4.97 -1.01 2.93
C ASP A 223 4.46 -1.85 1.75
N ASN A 224 3.89 -1.24 0.71
CA ASN A 224 3.39 -1.94 -0.48
C ASN A 224 4.53 -2.59 -1.27
N MET A 225 5.69 -1.94 -1.36
CA MET A 225 6.88 -2.51 -1.99
C MET A 225 7.46 -3.65 -1.16
N ALA A 226 7.47 -3.51 0.16
CA ALA A 226 7.89 -4.58 1.06
C ALA A 226 6.94 -5.77 0.94
N ALA A 227 5.62 -5.58 0.95
CA ALA A 227 4.65 -6.65 0.76
C ALA A 227 4.88 -7.36 -0.58
N ALA A 228 5.09 -6.62 -1.67
CA ALA A 228 5.40 -7.19 -2.98
C ALA A 228 6.69 -8.01 -2.98
N LEU A 229 7.73 -7.54 -2.27
CA LEU A 229 8.98 -8.26 -2.09
C LEU A 229 8.79 -9.51 -1.20
N GLY A 230 8.01 -9.42 -0.13
CA GLY A 230 7.72 -10.54 0.77
C GLY A 230 6.86 -11.63 0.14
N LEU A 231 5.99 -11.26 -0.80
CA LEU A 231 5.17 -12.17 -1.62
C LEU A 231 5.88 -12.67 -2.88
N ASP A 232 7.08 -12.15 -3.18
CA ASP A 232 7.83 -12.43 -4.40
C ASP A 232 6.99 -12.23 -5.68
N LEU A 233 6.23 -11.13 -5.75
CA LEU A 233 5.36 -10.86 -6.89
C LEU A 233 6.16 -10.86 -8.19
N GLN A 234 5.77 -11.74 -9.10
CA GLN A 234 6.33 -11.78 -10.43
C GLN A 234 5.50 -10.88 -11.36
N PRO A 235 6.06 -10.43 -12.50
CA PRO A 235 5.24 -9.85 -13.56
C PRO A 235 4.02 -10.71 -13.81
N GLY A 236 2.85 -10.14 -14.08
CA GLY A 236 1.59 -10.86 -14.31
C GLY A 236 0.90 -11.47 -13.08
N ASP A 237 1.54 -11.43 -11.90
CA ASP A 237 0.83 -11.57 -10.64
C ASP A 237 0.21 -10.21 -10.26
N VAL A 238 -1.01 -10.23 -9.73
CA VAL A 238 -1.62 -9.08 -9.07
C VAL A 238 -1.90 -9.43 -7.62
N CYS A 239 -1.32 -8.67 -6.70
CA CYS A 239 -1.65 -8.75 -5.28
C CYS A 239 -2.89 -7.91 -5.00
N ILE A 240 -3.94 -8.54 -4.47
CA ILE A 240 -5.12 -7.87 -3.95
C ILE A 240 -5.11 -7.98 -2.43
N SER A 241 -4.95 -6.84 -1.76
CA SER A 241 -5.07 -6.74 -0.31
C SER A 241 -6.41 -6.12 0.05
N ILE A 242 -7.27 -6.89 0.73
CA ILE A 242 -8.58 -6.43 1.21
C ILE A 242 -8.48 -6.21 2.72
N GLY A 243 -8.06 -5.01 3.12
CA GLY A 243 -8.10 -4.53 4.51
C GLY A 243 -9.30 -3.62 4.75
N THR A 244 -9.14 -2.60 5.60
CA THR A 244 -10.14 -1.51 5.73
C THR A 244 -10.43 -0.86 4.37
N SER A 245 -9.36 -0.66 3.59
CA SER A 245 -9.37 -0.29 2.17
C SER A 245 -8.95 -1.48 1.31
N GLY A 246 -9.14 -1.36 -0.02
CA GLY A 246 -8.56 -2.30 -0.98
C GLY A 246 -7.33 -1.71 -1.67
N VAL A 247 -6.37 -2.58 -1.95
CA VAL A 247 -5.20 -2.28 -2.78
C VAL A 247 -5.03 -3.39 -3.81
N ALA A 248 -4.90 -3.03 -5.08
CA ALA A 248 -4.41 -3.91 -6.13
C ALA A 248 -3.03 -3.41 -6.57
N SER A 249 -2.02 -4.27 -6.56
CA SER A 249 -0.68 -3.93 -7.05
C SER A 249 -0.11 -5.03 -7.91
N ALA A 250 0.70 -4.63 -8.89
CA ALA A 250 1.40 -5.56 -9.78
C ALA A 250 2.88 -5.16 -9.86
N VAL A 251 3.74 -6.09 -10.26
CA VAL A 251 5.14 -5.80 -10.58
C VAL A 251 5.32 -5.80 -12.08
N VAL A 252 5.98 -4.79 -12.65
CA VAL A 252 6.26 -4.70 -14.10
C VAL A 252 7.66 -4.14 -14.37
N ASP A 253 8.19 -4.38 -15.57
CA ASP A 253 9.56 -4.01 -15.92
C ASP A 253 9.69 -2.58 -16.53
N HIS A 254 8.59 -1.81 -16.60
CA HIS A 254 8.56 -0.45 -17.14
C HIS A 254 7.78 0.52 -16.25
N SER A 255 8.11 1.81 -16.30
CA SER A 255 7.39 2.86 -15.56
C SER A 255 5.98 3.05 -16.11
N VAL A 256 5.02 3.30 -15.22
CA VAL A 256 3.60 3.48 -15.55
C VAL A 256 3.20 4.92 -15.31
N HIS A 257 2.44 5.51 -16.24
CA HIS A 257 2.06 6.92 -16.24
C HIS A 257 0.57 7.06 -16.60
N ASP A 258 -0.31 6.86 -15.61
CA ASP A 258 -1.76 6.89 -15.80
C ASP A 258 -2.37 8.25 -15.43
N GLY A 259 -2.65 9.07 -16.45
CA GLY A 259 -3.28 10.38 -16.27
C GLY A 259 -4.75 10.34 -15.84
N THR A 260 -5.41 9.17 -15.79
CA THR A 260 -6.75 9.07 -15.19
C THR A 260 -6.68 9.20 -13.66
N GLY A 261 -5.51 8.94 -13.07
CA GLY A 261 -5.28 8.94 -11.63
C GLY A 261 -5.77 7.67 -10.92
N MET A 262 -6.22 6.64 -11.65
CA MET A 262 -6.63 5.36 -11.06
C MET A 262 -5.43 4.51 -10.62
N VAL A 263 -4.31 4.58 -11.34
CA VAL A 263 -3.08 3.83 -11.07
C VAL A 263 -1.94 4.78 -10.75
N THR A 264 -1.28 4.60 -9.62
CA THR A 264 0.00 5.26 -9.30
C THR A 264 1.17 4.44 -9.82
N GLY A 265 2.12 5.08 -10.50
CA GLY A 265 3.30 4.46 -11.09
C GLY A 265 4.50 4.47 -10.15
N PHE A 266 4.50 3.61 -9.13
CA PHE A 266 5.59 3.53 -8.17
C PHE A 266 6.76 2.64 -8.64
N VAL A 267 7.86 2.69 -7.91
CA VAL A 267 9.00 1.77 -8.05
C VAL A 267 8.88 0.62 -7.05
N ALA A 268 9.28 -0.59 -7.42
CA ALA A 268 9.30 -1.74 -6.52
C ALA A 268 10.64 -1.84 -5.78
N ALA A 269 10.65 -2.46 -4.59
CA ALA A 269 11.86 -2.66 -3.79
C ALA A 269 12.91 -3.59 -4.44
N ASN A 270 12.54 -4.35 -5.48
CA ASN A 270 13.45 -5.20 -6.25
C ASN A 270 14.06 -4.50 -7.48
N GLY A 271 13.88 -3.18 -7.61
CA GLY A 271 14.36 -2.42 -8.76
C GLY A 271 13.44 -2.46 -9.98
N LYS A 272 12.28 -3.15 -9.93
CA LYS A 272 11.23 -3.06 -10.95
C LYS A 272 10.27 -1.90 -10.68
N PHE A 273 9.07 -1.91 -11.24
CA PHE A 273 8.01 -0.93 -10.97
C PHE A 273 6.81 -1.61 -10.29
N LEU A 274 6.07 -0.83 -9.49
CA LEU A 274 4.94 -1.28 -8.70
C LEU A 274 3.70 -0.41 -8.98
N PRO A 275 3.08 -0.51 -10.17
CA PRO A 275 1.79 0.10 -10.42
C PRO A 275 0.77 -0.36 -9.38
N LEU A 276 0.04 0.61 -8.82
CA LEU A 276 -0.85 0.37 -7.69
C LEU A 276 -2.16 1.13 -7.85
N ALA A 277 -3.27 0.44 -7.64
CA ALA A 277 -4.62 1.01 -7.63
C ALA A 277 -5.23 0.82 -6.23
N CYS A 278 -5.95 1.84 -5.77
CA CYS A 278 -6.41 1.95 -4.40
C CYS A 278 -7.93 2.15 -4.38
N THR A 279 -8.65 1.33 -3.61
CA THR A 279 -10.06 1.56 -3.30
C THR A 279 -10.21 2.02 -1.85
N LEU A 280 -11.27 2.75 -1.53
CA LEU A 280 -11.65 3.14 -0.17
C LEU A 280 -12.42 2.02 0.52
N ASN A 281 -13.24 1.29 -0.23
CA ASN A 281 -14.19 0.33 0.32
C ASN A 281 -13.62 -1.09 0.25
N GLY A 282 -13.00 -1.55 1.35
CA GLY A 282 -12.47 -2.91 1.50
C GLY A 282 -13.40 -3.84 2.29
N ALA A 283 -12.82 -4.59 3.23
CA ALA A 283 -13.53 -5.52 4.13
C ALA A 283 -14.74 -4.90 4.88
N PRO A 284 -14.76 -3.61 5.27
CA PRO A 284 -15.94 -2.98 5.89
C PRO A 284 -17.22 -3.05 5.05
N VAL A 285 -17.13 -3.30 3.74
CA VAL A 285 -18.29 -3.58 2.87
C VAL A 285 -19.04 -4.83 3.33
N LEU A 286 -18.29 -5.88 3.71
CA LEU A 286 -18.86 -7.13 4.21
C LEU A 286 -19.46 -6.92 5.59
N ASP A 287 -18.78 -6.17 6.46
CA ASP A 287 -19.28 -5.79 7.80
C ASP A 287 -20.57 -4.98 7.72
N PHE A 288 -20.65 -4.06 6.76
CA PHE A 288 -21.86 -3.30 6.51
C PHE A 288 -23.00 -4.21 6.03
N GLY A 289 -22.75 -5.08 5.05
CA GLY A 289 -23.74 -6.06 4.56
C GLY A 289 -24.26 -6.98 5.66
N ALA A 290 -23.37 -7.55 6.47
CA ALA A 290 -23.71 -8.43 7.59
C ALA A 290 -24.59 -7.70 8.63
N ARG A 291 -24.21 -6.46 9.00
CA ARG A 291 -25.05 -5.63 9.89
C ARG A 291 -26.42 -5.34 9.31
N MET A 292 -26.51 -5.00 8.03
CA MET A 292 -27.79 -4.68 7.38
C MET A 292 -28.73 -5.89 7.34
N LEU A 293 -28.20 -7.11 7.31
CA LEU A 293 -28.97 -8.36 7.40
C LEU A 293 -29.18 -8.86 8.84
N GLY A 294 -28.54 -8.24 9.83
CA GLY A 294 -28.63 -8.63 11.23
C GLY A 294 -27.93 -9.95 11.57
N VAL A 295 -26.84 -10.27 10.85
CA VAL A 295 -26.12 -11.55 10.97
C VAL A 295 -24.63 -11.34 11.30
N GLY A 296 -23.97 -12.40 11.78
CA GLY A 296 -22.52 -12.43 11.94
C GLY A 296 -21.76 -12.66 10.62
N GLN A 297 -20.44 -12.48 10.62
CA GLN A 297 -19.60 -12.64 9.42
C GLN A 297 -19.66 -14.05 8.82
N GLU A 298 -19.66 -15.08 9.67
CA GLU A 298 -19.71 -16.47 9.23
C GLU A 298 -21.05 -16.78 8.54
N GLU A 299 -22.16 -16.43 9.18
CA GLU A 299 -23.50 -16.57 8.60
C GLU A 299 -23.65 -15.74 7.32
N PHE A 300 -23.11 -14.52 7.27
CA PHE A 300 -23.10 -13.70 6.07
C PHE A 300 -22.36 -14.38 4.90
N SER A 301 -21.21 -15.01 5.19
CA SER A 301 -20.45 -15.79 4.21
C SER A 301 -21.28 -16.97 3.69
N GLN A 302 -21.95 -17.71 4.58
CA GLN A 302 -22.81 -18.83 4.23
C GLN A 302 -24.02 -18.39 3.38
N LEU A 303 -24.68 -17.28 3.74
CA LEU A 303 -25.77 -16.70 2.96
C LEU A 303 -25.32 -16.30 1.55
N ALA A 304 -24.13 -15.68 1.43
CA ALA A 304 -23.58 -15.33 0.14
C ALA A 304 -23.31 -16.57 -0.72
N LEU A 305 -22.76 -17.65 -0.13
CA LEU A 305 -22.49 -18.90 -0.83
C LEU A 305 -23.77 -19.68 -1.22
N ALA A 306 -24.89 -19.46 -0.52
CA ALA A 306 -26.16 -20.10 -0.82
C ALA A 306 -26.90 -19.49 -2.04
N ALA A 307 -26.49 -18.32 -2.52
CA ALA A 307 -27.06 -17.71 -3.71
C ALA A 307 -26.24 -18.02 -4.97
N GLU A 308 -26.93 -18.14 -6.10
CA GLU A 308 -26.31 -18.30 -7.42
C GLU A 308 -25.53 -17.05 -7.87
N PRO A 309 -24.50 -17.22 -8.73
CA PRO A 309 -23.77 -16.12 -9.33
C PRO A 309 -24.67 -15.05 -9.97
N GLY A 310 -24.35 -13.78 -9.75
CA GLY A 310 -25.14 -12.64 -10.24
C GLY A 310 -26.34 -12.31 -9.35
N SER A 311 -26.47 -12.96 -8.19
CA SER A 311 -27.33 -12.53 -7.08
C SER A 311 -28.81 -12.34 -7.46
N GLY A 312 -29.33 -13.12 -8.40
CA GLY A 312 -30.71 -12.97 -8.90
C GLY A 312 -31.00 -11.62 -9.57
N GLY A 313 -29.96 -10.92 -10.04
CA GLY A 313 -30.03 -9.58 -10.62
C GLY A 313 -29.89 -8.43 -9.62
N VAL A 314 -29.65 -8.72 -8.34
CA VAL A 314 -29.31 -7.72 -7.33
C VAL A 314 -27.86 -7.29 -7.52
N VAL A 315 -27.60 -5.98 -7.56
CA VAL A 315 -26.25 -5.43 -7.74
C VAL A 315 -25.96 -4.39 -6.66
N VAL A 316 -24.78 -4.49 -6.05
CA VAL A 316 -24.26 -3.49 -5.10
C VAL A 316 -23.13 -2.69 -5.74
N LEU A 317 -23.21 -1.36 -5.68
CA LEU A 317 -22.02 -0.50 -5.78
C LEU A 317 -21.55 -0.14 -4.38
N PRO A 318 -20.36 -0.56 -3.95
CA PRO A 318 -19.97 -0.51 -2.55
C PRO A 318 -19.34 0.84 -2.15
N TYR A 319 -19.70 1.96 -2.78
CA TYR A 319 -19.10 3.28 -2.52
C TYR A 319 -19.64 3.94 -1.24
N PHE A 320 -19.63 3.22 -0.12
CA PHE A 320 -20.25 3.66 1.13
C PHE A 320 -19.55 4.85 1.79
N GLY A 321 -18.27 5.06 1.49
CA GLY A 321 -17.48 6.21 1.94
C GLY A 321 -16.91 7.05 0.80
N GLY A 322 -17.61 7.13 -0.35
CA GLY A 322 -17.00 7.59 -1.60
C GLY A 322 -16.09 6.51 -2.20
N GLU A 323 -15.35 6.84 -3.27
CA GLU A 323 -14.39 5.92 -3.87
C GLU A 323 -13.16 6.65 -4.47
N ARG A 324 -12.01 5.97 -4.45
CA ARG A 324 -10.75 6.41 -5.08
C ARG A 324 -10.59 5.85 -6.50
N THR A 325 -10.91 4.57 -6.69
CA THR A 325 -10.84 3.88 -7.98
C THR A 325 -12.20 3.26 -8.29
N PRO A 326 -13.03 3.89 -9.15
CA PRO A 326 -12.82 5.17 -9.84
C PRO A 326 -12.90 6.39 -8.91
N ASN A 327 -12.38 7.53 -9.35
CA ASN A 327 -12.33 8.77 -8.55
C ASN A 327 -13.73 9.39 -8.37
N ARG A 328 -14.41 8.99 -7.29
CA ARG A 328 -15.78 9.40 -6.96
C ARG A 328 -15.90 9.68 -5.46
N PRO A 329 -15.25 10.73 -4.93
CA PRO A 329 -15.14 10.97 -3.49
C PRO A 329 -16.50 11.23 -2.81
N GLU A 330 -17.47 11.74 -3.55
CA GLU A 330 -18.82 12.08 -3.04
C GLU A 330 -19.85 10.98 -3.28
N ALA A 331 -19.47 9.86 -3.90
CA ALA A 331 -20.43 8.81 -4.21
C ALA A 331 -20.93 8.09 -2.95
N THR A 332 -22.17 7.62 -3.02
CA THR A 332 -22.80 6.79 -1.99
C THR A 332 -23.07 5.37 -2.48
N GLY A 333 -23.20 4.44 -1.52
CA GLY A 333 -23.47 3.03 -1.82
C GLY A 333 -24.86 2.81 -2.40
N LEU A 334 -24.96 1.92 -3.39
CA LEU A 334 -26.22 1.65 -4.10
C LEU A 334 -26.55 0.16 -4.07
N LEU A 335 -27.82 -0.16 -3.83
CA LEU A 335 -28.39 -1.50 -3.96
C LEU A 335 -29.51 -1.44 -5.00
N GLN A 336 -29.34 -2.11 -6.13
CA GLN A 336 -30.29 -2.10 -7.24
C GLN A 336 -30.78 -3.50 -7.56
N GLY A 337 -31.96 -3.60 -8.18
CA GLY A 337 -32.50 -4.85 -8.72
C GLY A 337 -33.44 -5.59 -7.76
N LEU A 338 -33.79 -4.96 -6.63
CA LEU A 338 -34.70 -5.55 -5.65
C LEU A 338 -36.09 -5.81 -6.22
N ARG A 339 -36.64 -6.98 -5.88
CA ARG A 339 -38.01 -7.42 -6.15
C ARG A 339 -38.63 -7.89 -4.84
N THR A 340 -39.96 -8.05 -4.82
CA THR A 340 -40.66 -8.66 -3.67
C THR A 340 -40.22 -10.11 -3.40
N THR A 341 -39.61 -10.76 -4.39
CA THR A 341 -39.05 -12.12 -4.31
C THR A 341 -37.56 -12.14 -3.93
N THR A 342 -36.92 -10.98 -3.74
CA THR A 342 -35.50 -10.94 -3.39
C THR A 342 -35.25 -11.54 -2.01
N THR A 343 -34.25 -12.42 -1.91
CA THR A 343 -33.90 -13.12 -0.66
C THR A 343 -32.70 -12.50 0.04
N ARG A 344 -32.47 -12.88 1.30
CA ARG A 344 -31.31 -12.42 2.08
C ARG A 344 -29.99 -12.95 1.51
N GLU A 345 -30.00 -14.15 0.94
CA GLU A 345 -28.87 -14.82 0.31
C GLU A 345 -28.42 -14.02 -0.91
N GLN A 346 -29.38 -13.58 -1.75
CA GLN A 346 -29.10 -12.75 -2.91
C GLN A 346 -28.50 -11.39 -2.52
N ILE A 347 -28.99 -10.79 -1.43
CA ILE A 347 -28.42 -9.53 -0.92
C ILE A 347 -26.98 -9.77 -0.41
N ALA A 348 -26.75 -10.80 0.41
CA ALA A 348 -25.43 -11.14 0.92
C ALA A 348 -24.42 -11.38 -0.21
N ARG A 349 -24.82 -12.16 -1.23
CA ARG A 349 -24.04 -12.41 -2.44
C ARG A 349 -23.72 -11.12 -3.18
N ALA A 350 -24.68 -10.21 -3.35
CA ALA A 350 -24.48 -8.97 -4.08
C ALA A 350 -23.44 -8.06 -3.41
N TYR A 351 -23.35 -8.05 -2.08
CA TYR A 351 -22.30 -7.34 -1.36
C TYR A 351 -20.91 -7.92 -1.62
N VAL A 352 -20.76 -9.26 -1.60
CA VAL A 352 -19.48 -9.93 -1.89
C VAL A 352 -19.08 -9.71 -3.36
N GLU A 353 -20.03 -9.90 -4.28
CA GLU A 353 -19.81 -9.66 -5.72
C GLU A 353 -19.49 -8.19 -6.01
N GLY A 354 -20.15 -7.24 -5.34
CA GLY A 354 -19.89 -5.81 -5.48
C GLY A 354 -18.50 -5.39 -5.01
N LEU A 355 -18.05 -5.90 -3.86
CA LEU A 355 -16.68 -5.69 -3.38
C LEU A 355 -15.64 -6.23 -4.39
N LEU A 356 -15.82 -7.47 -4.84
CA LEU A 356 -14.92 -8.09 -5.80
C LEU A 356 -14.94 -7.40 -7.17
N CYS A 357 -16.08 -6.89 -7.61
CA CYS A 357 -16.17 -6.11 -8.84
C CYS A 357 -15.48 -4.75 -8.73
N SER A 358 -15.55 -4.07 -7.57
CA SER A 358 -14.75 -2.87 -7.31
C SER A 358 -13.24 -3.17 -7.40
N MET A 359 -12.80 -4.29 -6.81
CA MET A 359 -11.41 -4.73 -6.98
C MET A 359 -11.09 -5.10 -8.44
N LYS A 360 -12.06 -5.63 -9.20
CA LYS A 360 -11.89 -5.93 -10.62
C LYS A 360 -11.71 -4.66 -11.46
N ASP A 361 -12.36 -3.55 -11.11
CA ASP A 361 -12.08 -2.25 -11.72
C ASP A 361 -10.61 -1.84 -11.51
N ALA A 362 -10.09 -2.04 -10.30
CA ALA A 362 -8.68 -1.76 -9.99
C ALA A 362 -7.74 -2.66 -10.79
N VAL A 363 -8.03 -3.96 -10.92
CA VAL A 363 -7.27 -4.89 -11.77
C VAL A 363 -7.33 -4.47 -13.24
N ALA A 364 -8.51 -4.14 -13.77
CA ALA A 364 -8.67 -3.72 -15.15
C ALA A 364 -7.90 -2.41 -15.44
N ALA A 365 -7.86 -1.48 -14.48
CA ALA A 365 -7.05 -0.27 -14.58
C ALA A 365 -5.55 -0.60 -14.61
N LEU A 366 -5.08 -1.52 -13.77
CA LEU A 366 -3.69 -2.01 -13.81
C LEU A 366 -3.34 -2.64 -15.16
N GLU A 367 -4.18 -3.53 -15.69
CA GLU A 367 -3.97 -4.15 -17.00
C GLU A 367 -3.95 -3.11 -18.13
N ALA A 368 -4.86 -2.14 -18.09
CA ALA A 368 -4.94 -1.07 -19.06
C ALA A 368 -3.70 -0.17 -19.03
N SER A 369 -3.18 0.16 -17.84
CA SER A 369 -2.04 1.05 -17.67
C SER A 369 -0.69 0.35 -17.89
N THR A 370 -0.58 -0.94 -17.56
CA THR A 370 0.66 -1.73 -17.72
C THR A 370 0.78 -2.46 -19.03
N LYS A 371 -0.34 -2.70 -19.74
CA LYS A 371 -0.42 -3.60 -20.89
C LYS A 371 0.01 -5.05 -20.58
N VAL A 372 0.01 -5.44 -19.30
CA VAL A 372 0.32 -6.79 -18.84
C VAL A 372 -0.98 -7.46 -18.39
N ALA A 373 -1.31 -8.60 -18.99
CA ALA A 373 -2.47 -9.39 -18.59
C ALA A 373 -2.21 -10.08 -17.24
N THR A 374 -3.22 -10.07 -16.38
CA THR A 374 -3.21 -10.80 -15.10
C THR A 374 -3.26 -12.30 -15.37
N ARG A 375 -2.34 -13.04 -14.77
CA ARG A 375 -2.28 -14.51 -14.89
C ARG A 375 -2.82 -15.19 -13.64
N ARG A 376 -2.64 -14.52 -12.51
CA ARG A 376 -3.00 -15.00 -11.18
C ARG A 376 -3.19 -13.82 -10.25
N ILE A 377 -4.11 -13.98 -9.29
CA ILE A 377 -4.28 -13.07 -8.17
C ILE A 377 -3.73 -13.71 -6.90
N LEU A 378 -2.98 -12.95 -6.12
CA LEU A 378 -2.68 -13.27 -4.72
C LEU A 378 -3.61 -12.46 -3.83
N LEU A 379 -4.48 -13.12 -3.09
CA LEU A 379 -5.46 -12.48 -2.22
C LEU A 379 -5.00 -12.51 -0.77
N ILE A 380 -4.76 -11.33 -0.19
CA ILE A 380 -4.34 -11.14 1.20
C ILE A 380 -5.25 -10.14 1.93
N GLY A 381 -4.98 -9.91 3.22
CA GLY A 381 -5.74 -8.99 4.07
C GLY A 381 -6.94 -9.66 4.77
N GLY A 382 -7.65 -8.89 5.59
CA GLY A 382 -8.77 -9.38 6.39
C GLY A 382 -9.90 -9.98 5.55
N GLY A 383 -10.18 -9.41 4.37
CA GLY A 383 -11.18 -9.94 3.44
C GLY A 383 -10.88 -11.34 2.91
N ALA A 384 -9.60 -11.74 2.88
CA ALA A 384 -9.19 -13.09 2.49
C ALA A 384 -9.64 -14.17 3.50
N GLN A 385 -10.01 -13.81 4.73
CA GLN A 385 -10.54 -14.75 5.72
C GLN A 385 -11.96 -15.21 5.37
N SER A 386 -12.75 -14.38 4.67
CA SER A 386 -14.11 -14.73 4.24
C SER A 386 -14.07 -15.84 3.20
N GLU A 387 -14.75 -16.96 3.50
CA GLU A 387 -14.86 -18.09 2.57
C GLU A 387 -15.59 -17.68 1.29
N ALA A 388 -16.69 -16.93 1.40
CA ALA A 388 -17.42 -16.38 0.27
C ALA A 388 -16.52 -15.56 -0.67
N VAL A 389 -15.66 -14.69 -0.12
CA VAL A 389 -14.71 -13.91 -0.94
C VAL A 389 -13.77 -14.85 -1.69
N ARG A 390 -13.16 -15.82 -1.02
CA ARG A 390 -12.21 -16.77 -1.63
C ARG A 390 -12.84 -17.61 -2.75
N MET A 391 -14.07 -18.10 -2.52
CA MET A 391 -14.78 -18.97 -3.47
C MET A 391 -15.40 -18.20 -4.65
N ILE A 392 -15.79 -16.94 -4.45
CA ILE A 392 -16.43 -16.11 -5.48
C ILE A 392 -15.40 -15.34 -6.30
N ALA A 393 -14.24 -14.98 -5.73
CA ALA A 393 -13.21 -14.19 -6.40
C ALA A 393 -12.81 -14.74 -7.80
N PRO A 394 -12.53 -16.04 -8.00
CA PRO A 394 -12.18 -16.56 -9.33
C PRO A 394 -13.31 -16.40 -10.36
N GLN A 395 -14.58 -16.44 -9.92
CA GLN A 395 -15.74 -16.24 -10.81
C GLN A 395 -15.78 -14.79 -11.33
N VAL A 396 -15.42 -13.83 -10.48
CA VAL A 396 -15.41 -12.40 -10.82
C VAL A 396 -14.17 -12.05 -11.63
N PHE A 397 -12.98 -12.38 -11.15
CA PHE A 397 -11.72 -12.01 -11.80
C PHE A 397 -11.45 -12.79 -13.08
N GLY A 398 -11.93 -14.04 -13.16
CA GLY A 398 -11.72 -14.90 -14.33
C GLY A 398 -10.32 -15.54 -14.41
N VAL A 399 -9.54 -15.46 -13.32
CA VAL A 399 -8.24 -16.10 -13.15
C VAL A 399 -8.18 -16.82 -11.80
N ALA A 400 -7.21 -17.70 -11.63
CA ALA A 400 -6.98 -18.37 -10.34
C ALA A 400 -6.60 -17.36 -9.25
N VAL A 401 -7.12 -17.62 -8.04
CA VAL A 401 -6.84 -16.83 -6.84
C VAL A 401 -6.08 -17.70 -5.86
N ASP A 402 -4.82 -17.38 -5.64
CA ASP A 402 -4.00 -18.00 -4.61
C ASP A 402 -4.17 -17.18 -3.33
N VAL A 403 -4.46 -17.87 -2.22
CA VAL A 403 -4.53 -17.28 -0.87
C VAL A 403 -3.36 -17.82 -0.07
N PRO A 404 -2.28 -17.02 0.06
CA PRO A 404 -1.16 -17.36 0.92
C PRO A 404 -1.59 -17.53 2.38
N GLN A 405 -0.91 -18.40 3.15
CA GLN A 405 -1.14 -18.49 4.60
C GLN A 405 -1.01 -17.12 5.27
N THR A 406 -1.78 -16.83 6.33
CA THR A 406 -1.69 -15.53 7.00
C THR A 406 -0.28 -15.28 7.56
N ALA A 407 0.36 -14.18 7.16
CA ALA A 407 1.69 -13.77 7.62
C ALA A 407 1.86 -12.25 7.59
N GLN A 408 2.92 -11.72 8.23
CA GLN A 408 3.27 -10.29 8.17
C GLN A 408 4.11 -10.01 6.91
N TYR A 409 3.49 -9.98 5.74
CA TYR A 409 4.17 -9.86 4.44
C TYR A 409 5.06 -8.61 4.29
N VAL A 410 4.66 -7.51 4.93
CA VAL A 410 5.45 -6.27 4.97
C VAL A 410 6.77 -6.49 5.72
N ALA A 411 6.70 -7.03 6.95
CA ALA A 411 7.89 -7.32 7.74
C ALA A 411 8.74 -8.45 7.11
N LEU A 412 8.13 -9.46 6.50
CA LEU A 412 8.84 -10.49 5.72
C LEU A 412 9.59 -9.88 4.52
N GLY A 413 8.97 -8.94 3.81
CA GLY A 413 9.62 -8.20 2.73
C GLY A 413 10.84 -7.41 3.20
N ALA A 414 10.70 -6.70 4.33
CA ALA A 414 11.81 -6.01 4.97
C ALA A 414 12.93 -6.99 5.38
N ALA A 415 12.59 -8.13 5.99
CA ALA A 415 13.56 -9.17 6.32
C ALA A 415 14.26 -9.72 5.06
N ARG A 416 13.52 -9.91 3.97
CA ARG A 416 14.06 -10.39 2.68
C ARG A 416 15.04 -9.37 2.08
N GLN A 417 14.73 -8.07 2.19
CA GLN A 417 15.66 -7.00 1.80
C GLN A 417 16.91 -6.98 2.67
N ALA A 418 16.77 -7.20 3.99
CA ALA A 418 17.91 -7.30 4.91
C ALA A 418 18.81 -8.49 4.56
N ALA A 419 18.24 -9.66 4.26
CA ALA A 419 18.98 -10.82 3.79
C ALA A 419 19.66 -10.57 2.43
N TRP A 420 18.99 -9.84 1.53
CA TRP A 420 19.56 -9.46 0.24
C TRP A 420 20.78 -8.54 0.40
N ALA A 421 20.68 -7.49 1.22
CA ALA A 421 21.79 -6.60 1.51
C ALA A 421 22.94 -7.31 2.25
N LEU A 422 22.62 -8.27 3.13
CA LEU A 422 23.61 -9.09 3.81
C LEU A 422 24.41 -9.97 2.84
N GLY A 423 23.73 -10.60 1.88
CA GLY A 423 24.33 -11.49 0.88
C GLY A 423 25.00 -10.78 -0.29
N GLY A 424 24.58 -9.55 -0.62
CA GLY A 424 25.17 -8.72 -1.69
C GLY A 424 24.98 -9.26 -3.11
N GLN A 425 24.06 -10.21 -3.31
CA GLN A 425 23.79 -10.80 -4.62
C GLN A 425 23.03 -9.83 -5.54
N GLY A 426 23.00 -10.10 -6.85
CA GLY A 426 22.29 -9.27 -7.84
C GLY A 426 20.76 -9.42 -7.84
N GLN A 427 20.23 -10.42 -7.13
CA GLN A 427 18.80 -10.70 -7.00
C GLN A 427 18.46 -11.00 -5.53
N PRO A 428 17.22 -10.73 -5.08
CA PRO A 428 16.80 -11.05 -3.72
C PRO A 428 16.84 -12.57 -3.48
N PRO A 429 17.07 -13.03 -2.24
CA PRO A 429 17.09 -14.45 -1.93
C PRO A 429 15.75 -15.09 -2.28
N VAL A 430 15.80 -16.31 -2.80
CA VAL A 430 14.60 -17.12 -3.05
C VAL A 430 14.26 -17.85 -1.77
N TRP A 431 13.18 -17.44 -1.12
CA TRP A 431 12.64 -18.14 0.04
C TRP A 431 11.55 -19.10 -0.38
N ASN A 432 11.36 -20.16 0.41
CA ASN A 432 10.15 -20.97 0.30
C ASN A 432 9.00 -20.13 0.87
N LEU A 433 8.31 -19.40 0.00
CA LEU A 433 7.15 -18.61 0.36
C LEU A 433 6.10 -19.50 1.01
N ALA A 434 5.30 -18.91 1.89
CA ALA A 434 4.25 -19.61 2.60
C ALA A 434 3.34 -20.38 1.63
N GLU A 435 2.94 -21.59 2.02
CA GLU A 435 2.00 -22.38 1.23
C GLU A 435 0.76 -21.56 0.90
N SER A 436 0.29 -21.67 -0.34
CA SER A 436 -0.90 -20.95 -0.81
C SER A 436 -2.00 -21.95 -1.12
N THR A 437 -3.22 -21.65 -0.69
CA THR A 437 -4.40 -22.40 -1.14
C THR A 437 -4.92 -21.77 -2.42
N ARG A 438 -5.02 -22.56 -3.49
CA ARG A 438 -5.49 -22.10 -4.79
C ARG A 438 -6.99 -22.30 -4.94
N TYR A 439 -7.69 -21.25 -5.35
CA TYR A 439 -9.11 -21.26 -5.65
C TYR A 439 -9.34 -21.01 -7.14
N GLU A 440 -10.14 -21.86 -7.75
CA GLU A 440 -10.50 -21.80 -9.17
C GLU A 440 -12.01 -21.99 -9.33
N ALA A 441 -12.58 -21.26 -10.28
CA ALA A 441 -13.98 -21.39 -10.66
C ALA A 441 -14.16 -20.98 -12.12
N GLN A 442 -15.24 -21.45 -12.75
CA GLN A 442 -15.60 -20.98 -14.08
C GLN A 442 -15.95 -19.48 -14.02
N PRO A 443 -15.40 -18.63 -14.91
CA PRO A 443 -15.73 -17.21 -14.95
C PRO A 443 -17.24 -16.98 -15.11
N ARG A 444 -17.74 -15.90 -14.52
CA ARG A 444 -19.15 -15.47 -14.55
C ARG A 444 -19.21 -14.01 -15.00
N PRO A 445 -19.03 -13.73 -16.31
CA PRO A 445 -18.92 -12.37 -16.83
C PRO A 445 -20.15 -11.49 -16.55
N GLU A 446 -21.32 -12.10 -16.37
CA GLU A 446 -22.57 -11.44 -16.02
C GLU A 446 -22.51 -10.67 -14.69
N ILE A 447 -21.71 -11.14 -13.72
CA ILE A 447 -21.54 -10.47 -12.42
C ILE A 447 -20.95 -9.06 -12.65
N TYR A 448 -19.81 -9.02 -13.34
CA TYR A 448 -19.11 -7.78 -13.61
C TYR A 448 -19.86 -6.90 -14.61
N ALA A 449 -20.53 -7.50 -15.60
CA ALA A 449 -21.35 -6.74 -16.56
C ALA A 449 -22.51 -6.00 -15.86
N GLY A 450 -23.16 -6.65 -14.88
CA GLY A 450 -24.21 -6.01 -14.06
C GLY A 450 -23.66 -4.86 -13.23
N TYR A 451 -22.53 -5.08 -12.55
CA TYR A 451 -21.81 -4.07 -11.79
C TYR A 451 -21.39 -2.87 -12.64
N ALA A 452 -20.67 -3.10 -13.75
CA ALA A 452 -20.16 -2.04 -14.62
C ALA A 452 -21.30 -1.20 -15.21
N LYS A 453 -22.39 -1.84 -15.63
CA LYS A 453 -23.59 -1.13 -16.11
C LYS A 453 -24.17 -0.20 -15.04
N LEU A 454 -24.22 -0.64 -13.78
CA LEU A 454 -24.69 0.21 -12.68
C LEU A 454 -23.70 1.35 -12.42
N ARG A 455 -22.40 1.06 -12.30
CA ARG A 455 -21.33 2.04 -12.11
C ARG A 455 -21.37 3.14 -13.16
N ASP A 456 -21.49 2.78 -14.43
CA ASP A 456 -21.43 3.72 -15.54
C ASP A 456 -22.70 4.58 -15.61
N ARG A 457 -23.88 3.99 -15.33
CA ARG A 457 -25.15 4.73 -15.32
C ARG A 457 -25.22 5.75 -14.17
N THR A 458 -24.50 5.52 -13.09
CA THR A 458 -24.47 6.41 -11.91
C THR A 458 -23.23 7.28 -11.89
N ASP A 459 -22.61 7.51 -13.05
CA ASP A 459 -21.56 8.50 -13.17
C ASP A 459 -22.10 9.90 -12.83
N GLY A 460 -21.36 10.64 -12.00
CA GLY A 460 -21.77 11.94 -11.49
C GLY A 460 -22.89 11.94 -10.43
N TRP A 461 -23.39 10.77 -10.01
CA TRP A 461 -24.27 10.69 -8.85
C TRP A 461 -23.47 11.00 -7.57
N LYS A 462 -24.11 11.71 -6.64
CA LYS A 462 -23.61 11.94 -5.28
C LYS A 462 -24.35 10.97 -4.36
#